data_AF-A0A6C0DDE0-F1
#
_entry.id   AF-A0A6C0DDE0-F1
#
_cell.length_a   1.000
_cell.length_b   1.000
_cell.length_c   1.000
_cell.angle_alpha   90.00
_cell.angle_beta   90.00
_cell.angle_gamma   90.00
#
_symmetry.space_group_name_H-M   'P 1'
#
loop_
_entity.id
_entity.type
_entity.pdbx_description
1 polymer ?
#
loop_
_entity_poly.entity_id
_entity_poly.type
_entity_poly.pdbx_seq_one_letter_code
_entity_poly.pdbx_strand_id
1 'polypeptide(L)'
;MDSLKQIISDIPVFLNSGLTTLPLTLGGTLLIIGLFTANYAILFFLLGFLIVVPLAAMVMDFLFSWLPESWIKVSTTDMCRIVIPFTTIQAPAGKKDEKVVASAWMAMITFFIGYMFHNALKLYSLQTTDPSLTVDTNSASDMKTTNRTSQAMVALVSIVVVGLILVIFHHRIGCESLIGMILTTAVFSVGGYYWYSMLSGIGQDRLSDLFGIANRLLPPRAITNGPVACIPDPNEACDN
;
A
#
# COMPACT_ATOMS: atom_id res chain seq x y z
N MET A 1 38.48 -12.66 -15.36
CA MET A 1 37.51 -11.73 -16.01
C MET A 1 36.11 -12.35 -16.11
N ASP A 2 35.99 -13.68 -16.10
CA ASP A 2 34.70 -14.38 -16.24
C ASP A 2 33.81 -14.30 -15.00
N SER A 3 34.39 -14.26 -13.80
CA SER A 3 33.65 -14.08 -12.54
C SER A 3 32.93 -12.72 -12.45
N LEU A 4 33.55 -11.63 -12.90
CA LEU A 4 32.92 -10.30 -12.88
C LEU A 4 31.77 -10.20 -13.90
N LYS A 5 31.93 -10.84 -15.08
CA LYS A 5 30.86 -10.92 -16.08
C LYS A 5 29.68 -11.74 -15.61
N GLN A 6 29.92 -12.84 -14.88
CA GLN A 6 28.87 -13.64 -14.24
C GLN A 6 28.13 -12.85 -13.16
N ILE A 7 28.85 -12.17 -12.27
CA ILE A 7 28.22 -11.32 -11.24
C ILE A 7 27.35 -10.23 -11.89
N ILE A 8 27.83 -9.58 -12.94
CA ILE A 8 27.07 -8.54 -13.66
C ILE A 8 25.86 -9.14 -14.38
N SER A 9 25.94 -10.35 -14.91
CA SER A 9 24.79 -11.03 -15.55
C SER A 9 23.73 -11.49 -14.55
N ASP A 10 24.09 -11.69 -13.28
CA ASP A 10 23.17 -12.18 -12.25
C ASP A 10 22.33 -11.06 -11.62
N ILE A 11 22.83 -9.81 -11.62
CA ILE A 11 22.11 -8.63 -11.12
C ILE A 11 20.69 -8.48 -11.73
N PRO A 12 20.50 -8.48 -13.06
CA PRO A 12 19.16 -8.33 -13.63
C PRO A 12 18.24 -9.51 -13.29
N VAL A 13 18.78 -10.73 -13.18
CA VAL A 13 18.00 -11.91 -12.78
C VAL A 13 17.53 -11.78 -11.33
N PHE A 14 18.43 -11.36 -10.44
CA PHE A 14 18.11 -11.10 -9.04
C PHE A 14 17.06 -9.99 -8.88
N LEU A 15 17.24 -8.86 -9.59
CA LEU A 15 16.29 -7.75 -9.57
C LEU A 15 14.92 -8.17 -10.10
N ASN A 16 14.87 -8.90 -11.20
CA ASN A 16 13.61 -9.40 -11.77
C ASN A 16 12.91 -10.36 -10.80
N SER A 17 13.65 -11.27 -10.16
CA SER A 17 13.08 -12.19 -9.16
C SER A 17 12.62 -11.46 -7.89
N GLY A 18 13.31 -10.39 -7.49
CA GLY A 18 12.88 -9.56 -6.37
C GLY A 18 11.58 -8.80 -6.68
N LEU A 19 11.45 -8.29 -7.91
CA LEU A 19 10.26 -7.55 -8.33
C LEU A 19 9.03 -8.46 -8.52
N THR A 20 9.21 -9.70 -9.00
CA THR A 20 8.10 -10.67 -9.11
C THR A 20 7.58 -11.11 -7.75
N THR A 21 8.44 -11.14 -6.72
CA THR A 21 8.06 -11.50 -5.34
C THR A 21 7.70 -10.29 -4.46
N LEU A 22 7.80 -9.08 -5.00
CA LEU A 22 7.60 -7.81 -4.27
C LEU A 22 6.28 -7.74 -3.47
N PRO A 23 5.11 -8.14 -3.98
CA PRO A 23 3.87 -8.06 -3.21
C PRO A 23 3.92 -8.94 -1.96
N LEU A 24 4.49 -10.14 -2.07
CA LEU A 24 4.62 -11.06 -0.95
C LEU A 24 5.66 -10.56 0.06
N THR A 25 6.79 -10.01 -0.40
CA THR A 25 7.81 -9.48 0.50
C THR A 25 7.31 -8.24 1.24
N LEU A 26 6.56 -7.35 0.57
CA LEU A 26 5.85 -6.24 1.20
C LEU A 26 4.82 -6.73 2.23
N GLY A 27 3.97 -7.69 1.86
CA GLY A 27 3.00 -8.27 2.78
C GLY A 27 3.65 -8.93 4.01
N GLY A 28 4.71 -9.72 3.80
CA GLY A 28 5.44 -10.40 4.88
C GLY A 28 6.16 -9.44 5.82
N THR A 29 6.84 -8.43 5.28
CA THR A 29 7.52 -7.40 6.08
C THR A 29 6.54 -6.57 6.89
N LEU A 30 5.44 -6.13 6.27
CA LEU A 30 4.36 -5.42 6.97
C LEU A 30 3.70 -6.31 8.03
N LEU A 31 3.56 -7.61 7.80
CA LEU A 31 2.98 -8.52 8.79
C LEU A 31 3.86 -8.61 10.04
N ILE A 32 5.17 -8.78 9.84
CA ILE A 32 6.14 -8.79 10.94
C ILE A 32 6.05 -7.47 11.71
N ILE A 33 6.12 -6.34 11.01
CA ILE A 33 6.03 -5.01 11.63
C ILE A 33 4.70 -4.83 12.38
N GLY A 34 3.58 -5.20 11.75
CA GLY A 34 2.24 -5.06 12.31
C GLY A 34 2.04 -5.89 13.59
N LEU A 35 2.57 -7.11 13.62
CA LEU A 35 2.52 -7.97 14.81
C LEU A 35 3.41 -7.46 15.94
N PHE A 36 4.65 -7.06 15.65
CA PHE A 36 5.58 -6.57 16.66
C PHE A 36 5.22 -5.18 17.21
N THR A 37 4.58 -4.34 16.40
CA THR A 37 4.13 -3.00 16.83
C THR A 37 2.69 -2.97 17.32
N ALA A 38 1.98 -4.10 17.27
CA ALA A 38 0.53 -4.18 17.50
C ALA A 38 -0.27 -3.11 16.73
N ASN A 39 0.19 -2.77 15.52
CA ASN A 39 -0.43 -1.73 14.70
C ASN A 39 -1.61 -2.32 13.92
N TYR A 40 -2.82 -2.13 14.44
CA TYR A 40 -4.06 -2.60 13.82
C TYR A 40 -4.25 -2.11 12.39
N ALA A 41 -3.80 -0.90 12.04
CA ALA A 41 -3.95 -0.39 10.68
C ALA A 41 -3.21 -1.25 9.66
N ILE A 42 -1.99 -1.67 10.02
CA ILE A 42 -1.18 -2.56 9.17
C ILE A 42 -1.85 -3.94 9.07
N LEU A 43 -2.38 -4.48 10.17
CA LEU A 43 -3.03 -5.80 10.17
C LEU A 43 -4.31 -5.83 9.32
N PHE A 44 -5.16 -4.80 9.41
CA PHE A 44 -6.37 -4.71 8.58
C PHE A 44 -6.08 -4.40 7.11
N PHE A 45 -5.04 -3.61 6.85
CA PHE A 45 -4.53 -3.46 5.49
C PHE A 45 -4.10 -4.82 4.92
N LEU A 46 -3.34 -5.61 5.68
CA LEU A 46 -2.86 -6.93 5.27
C LEU A 46 -3.98 -7.93 5.02
N LEU A 47 -5.06 -7.88 5.79
CA LEU A 47 -6.25 -8.70 5.53
C LEU A 47 -6.81 -8.41 4.12
N GLY A 48 -6.94 -7.13 3.77
CA GLY A 48 -7.35 -6.72 2.42
C GLY A 48 -6.35 -7.18 1.37
N PHE A 49 -5.07 -6.89 1.59
CA PHE A 49 -3.99 -7.11 0.63
C PHE A 49 -3.67 -8.59 0.35
N LEU A 50 -3.61 -9.44 1.38
CA LEU A 50 -3.22 -10.86 1.25
C LEU A 50 -4.38 -11.80 1.00
N ILE A 51 -5.60 -11.45 1.42
CA ILE A 51 -6.76 -12.34 1.33
C ILE A 51 -7.78 -11.80 0.35
N VAL A 52 -8.29 -10.59 0.57
CA VAL A 52 -9.39 -10.04 -0.25
C VAL A 52 -8.95 -9.82 -1.69
N VAL A 53 -7.76 -9.27 -1.91
CA VAL A 53 -7.28 -8.93 -3.26
C VAL A 53 -7.05 -10.17 -4.14
N PRO A 54 -6.31 -11.22 -3.71
CA PRO A 54 -6.16 -12.42 -4.53
C PRO A 54 -7.49 -13.13 -4.83
N LEU A 55 -8.42 -13.15 -3.87
CA LEU A 55 -9.76 -13.70 -4.09
C LEU A 55 -10.54 -12.87 -5.11
N ALA A 56 -10.49 -11.53 -5.01
CA ALA A 56 -11.13 -10.64 -5.97
C ALA A 56 -10.52 -10.76 -7.38
N ALA A 57 -9.21 -11.01 -7.50
CA ALA A 57 -8.55 -11.25 -8.78
C ALA A 57 -9.05 -12.55 -9.42
N MET A 58 -9.17 -13.62 -8.63
CA MET A 58 -9.76 -14.89 -9.10
C MET A 58 -11.21 -14.71 -9.58
N VAL A 59 -12.01 -13.95 -8.82
CA VAL A 59 -13.39 -13.62 -9.22
C VAL A 59 -13.40 -12.79 -10.50
N MET A 60 -12.47 -11.85 -10.68
CA MET A 60 -12.36 -11.05 -11.89
C MET A 60 -12.02 -11.91 -13.10
N ASP A 61 -11.03 -12.80 -13.00
CA ASP A 61 -10.67 -13.73 -14.08
C ASP A 61 -11.86 -14.63 -14.46
N PHE A 62 -12.62 -15.11 -13.47
CA PHE A 62 -13.85 -15.87 -13.71
C PHE A 62 -14.92 -15.02 -14.40
N LEU A 63 -15.16 -13.80 -13.91
CA LEU A 63 -16.17 -12.89 -14.46
C LEU A 63 -15.85 -12.42 -15.87
N PHE A 64 -14.58 -12.43 -16.29
CA PHE A 64 -14.15 -11.97 -17.61
C PHE A 64 -13.68 -13.11 -18.52
N SER A 65 -13.89 -14.37 -18.12
CA SER A 65 -13.50 -15.54 -18.92
C SER A 65 -14.24 -15.67 -20.26
N TRP A 66 -15.39 -14.98 -20.39
CA TRP A 66 -16.24 -14.96 -21.58
C TRP A 66 -15.78 -13.95 -22.65
N LEU A 67 -14.84 -13.06 -22.32
CA LEU A 67 -14.32 -12.09 -23.27
C LEU A 67 -13.47 -12.74 -24.39
N PRO A 68 -13.32 -12.08 -25.55
CA PRO A 68 -12.60 -12.63 -26.70
C PRO A 68 -11.13 -12.93 -26.37
N GLU A 69 -10.61 -14.04 -26.88
CA GLU A 69 -9.22 -14.46 -26.61
C GLU A 69 -8.20 -13.44 -27.09
N SER A 70 -8.49 -12.72 -28.18
CA SER A 70 -7.61 -11.68 -28.72
C SER A 70 -7.30 -10.55 -27.73
N TRP A 71 -8.13 -10.35 -26.70
CA TRP A 71 -7.97 -9.27 -25.73
C TRP A 71 -7.24 -9.70 -24.45
N ILE A 72 -7.24 -11.01 -24.15
CA ILE A 72 -6.88 -11.55 -22.82
C ILE A 72 -5.83 -12.67 -22.92
N LYS A 73 -5.57 -13.18 -24.12
CA LYS A 73 -4.57 -14.23 -24.31
C LYS A 73 -3.18 -13.64 -24.08
N VAL A 74 -2.47 -14.22 -23.12
CA VAL A 74 -1.09 -13.85 -22.80
C VAL A 74 -0.23 -15.10 -22.77
N SER A 75 0.98 -14.99 -23.28
CA SER A 75 1.97 -16.07 -23.19
C SER A 75 2.62 -16.01 -21.81
N THR A 76 2.13 -16.85 -20.90
CA THR A 76 2.59 -16.86 -19.52
C THR A 76 3.82 -17.76 -19.36
N THR A 77 4.72 -17.34 -18.47
CA THR A 77 5.84 -18.14 -17.97
C THR A 77 5.69 -18.28 -16.46
N ASP A 78 6.46 -19.16 -15.85
CA ASP A 78 6.45 -19.33 -14.38
C ASP A 78 6.78 -18.03 -13.63
N MET A 79 7.48 -17.09 -14.27
CA MET A 79 7.78 -15.76 -13.71
C MET A 79 6.55 -14.86 -13.56
N CYS A 80 5.46 -15.17 -14.24
CA CYS A 80 4.20 -14.42 -14.15
C CYS A 80 3.33 -14.84 -12.98
N ARG A 81 3.71 -15.91 -12.26
CA ARG A 81 2.96 -16.42 -11.12
C ARG A 81 3.66 -16.01 -9.83
N ILE A 82 2.88 -15.48 -8.88
CA ILE A 82 3.36 -15.15 -7.54
C ILE A 82 3.91 -16.40 -6.83
N VAL A 83 3.23 -17.54 -7.01
CA VAL A 83 3.65 -18.84 -6.46
C VAL A 83 4.04 -19.74 -7.63
N ILE A 84 5.32 -20.07 -7.72
CA ILE A 84 5.85 -21.00 -8.72
C ILE A 84 5.33 -22.39 -8.36
N PRO A 85 4.57 -23.07 -9.23
CA PRO A 85 4.05 -24.39 -8.94
C PRO A 85 5.19 -25.41 -8.84
N PHE A 86 5.17 -26.30 -7.85
CA PHE A 86 6.24 -27.28 -7.60
C PHE A 86 6.54 -28.18 -8.83
N THR A 87 5.56 -28.35 -9.72
CA THR A 87 5.66 -29.15 -10.95
C THR A 87 6.64 -28.59 -11.97
N THR A 88 6.90 -27.28 -11.99
CA THR A 88 7.83 -26.67 -12.95
C THR A 88 9.30 -26.77 -12.53
N ILE A 89 9.56 -27.16 -11.28
CA ILE A 89 10.91 -27.46 -10.79
C ILE A 89 11.45 -28.77 -11.41
N GLN A 90 10.56 -29.70 -11.77
CA GLN A 90 10.93 -31.00 -12.35
C GLN A 90 10.97 -31.01 -13.88
N ALA A 91 10.31 -30.07 -14.55
CA ALA A 91 10.41 -29.85 -15.98
C ALA A 91 10.11 -28.37 -16.28
N PRO A 92 11.01 -27.62 -16.96
CA PRO A 92 10.73 -26.23 -17.29
C PRO A 92 9.47 -26.20 -18.15
N ALA A 93 8.37 -25.67 -17.61
CA ALA A 93 7.17 -25.52 -18.40
C ALA A 93 7.50 -24.51 -19.49
N GLY A 94 7.46 -24.96 -20.74
CA GLY A 94 7.48 -24.07 -21.89
C GLY A 94 6.37 -23.02 -21.76
N LYS A 95 6.50 -21.93 -22.52
CA LYS A 95 5.50 -20.87 -22.60
C LYS A 95 4.10 -21.47 -22.77
N LYS A 96 3.18 -21.16 -21.86
CA LYS A 96 1.79 -21.57 -21.94
C LYS A 96 0.93 -20.35 -22.20
N ASP A 97 0.14 -20.43 -23.25
CA ASP A 97 -0.86 -19.41 -23.52
C ASP A 97 -2.03 -19.62 -22.55
N GLU A 98 -2.23 -18.65 -21.66
CA GLU A 98 -3.29 -18.67 -20.66
C GLU A 98 -4.17 -17.41 -20.83
N LYS A 99 -5.45 -17.52 -20.44
CA LYS A 99 -6.35 -16.37 -20.36
C LYS A 99 -6.21 -15.80 -18.97
N VAL A 100 -5.55 -14.65 -18.85
CA VAL A 100 -5.34 -13.96 -17.58
C VAL A 100 -5.75 -12.50 -17.76
N VAL A 101 -6.78 -12.08 -17.01
CA VAL A 101 -7.28 -10.70 -17.05
C VAL A 101 -6.62 -9.88 -15.95
N ALA A 102 -6.56 -10.43 -14.75
CA ALA A 102 -5.99 -9.79 -13.58
C ALA A 102 -4.99 -10.72 -12.91
N SER A 103 -3.68 -10.51 -13.17
CA SER A 103 -2.70 -11.26 -12.39
C SER A 103 -2.80 -10.85 -10.92
N ALA A 104 -2.65 -11.84 -10.03
CA ALA A 104 -2.61 -11.56 -8.59
C ALA A 104 -1.52 -10.53 -8.25
N TRP A 105 -0.41 -10.51 -9.01
CA TRP A 105 0.68 -9.56 -8.79
C TRP A 105 0.22 -8.12 -9.05
N MET A 106 -0.38 -7.88 -10.22
CA MET A 106 -0.85 -6.55 -10.60
C MET A 106 -1.99 -6.10 -9.70
N ALA A 107 -2.93 -6.99 -9.38
CA ALA A 107 -4.02 -6.72 -8.46
C ALA A 107 -3.51 -6.25 -7.09
N MET A 108 -2.54 -6.96 -6.52
CA MET A 108 -1.94 -6.59 -5.23
C MET A 108 -1.19 -5.26 -5.28
N ILE A 109 -0.32 -5.05 -6.27
CA ILE A 109 0.46 -3.81 -6.38
C ILE A 109 -0.43 -2.59 -6.61
N THR A 110 -1.41 -2.70 -7.51
CA THR A 110 -2.31 -1.58 -7.83
C THR A 110 -3.27 -1.29 -6.68
N PHE A 111 -3.73 -2.31 -5.96
CA PHE A 111 -4.44 -2.12 -4.68
C PHE A 111 -3.59 -1.38 -3.66
N PHE A 112 -2.34 -1.81 -3.46
CA PHE A 112 -1.42 -1.16 -2.53
C PHE A 112 -1.18 0.31 -2.91
N ILE A 113 -0.90 0.59 -4.18
CA ILE A 113 -0.70 1.96 -4.68
C ILE A 113 -1.96 2.80 -4.48
N GLY A 114 -3.14 2.28 -4.84
CA GLY A 114 -4.41 2.98 -4.66
C GLY A 114 -4.72 3.28 -3.19
N TYR A 115 -4.45 2.31 -2.30
CA TYR A 115 -4.59 2.48 -0.85
C TYR A 115 -3.63 3.55 -0.32
N MET A 116 -2.35 3.47 -0.66
CA MET A 116 -1.32 4.41 -0.21
C MET A 116 -1.56 5.82 -0.74
N PHE A 117 -1.99 5.93 -2.00
CA PHE A 117 -2.35 7.19 -2.63
C PHE A 117 -3.50 7.86 -1.88
N HIS A 118 -4.55 7.10 -1.55
CA HIS A 118 -5.67 7.66 -0.80
C HIS A 118 -5.28 8.01 0.64
N ASN A 119 -4.45 7.20 1.30
CA ASN A 119 -3.89 7.52 2.60
C ASN A 119 -3.11 8.85 2.58
N ALA A 120 -2.28 9.08 1.56
CA ALA A 120 -1.54 10.32 1.38
C ALA A 120 -2.44 11.52 1.10
N LEU A 121 -3.47 11.35 0.26
CA LEU A 121 -4.46 12.40 -0.03
C LEU A 121 -5.26 12.82 1.19
N LYS A 122 -5.69 11.85 2.00
CA LYS A 122 -6.41 12.13 3.25
C LYS A 122 -5.51 12.90 4.21
N LEU A 123 -4.24 12.52 4.31
CA LEU A 123 -3.27 13.23 5.13
C LEU A 123 -3.00 14.66 4.65
N TYR A 124 -2.91 14.87 3.33
CA TYR A 124 -2.72 16.19 2.72
C TYR A 124 -3.93 17.12 2.96
N SER A 125 -5.14 16.57 2.94
CA SER A 125 -6.39 17.34 3.12
C SER A 125 -6.75 17.62 4.59
N LEU A 126 -6.05 17.00 5.56
CA LEU A 126 -6.23 17.31 6.98
C LEU A 126 -5.67 18.71 7.30
N GLN A 127 -6.54 19.71 7.31
CA GLN A 127 -6.24 21.03 7.83
C GLN A 127 -6.00 20.97 9.35
N THR A 128 -4.98 21.67 9.83
CA THR A 128 -4.69 21.87 11.27
C THR A 128 -5.59 22.92 11.93
N THR A 129 -6.59 23.42 11.21
CA THR A 129 -7.38 24.57 11.61
C THR A 129 -8.38 24.16 12.70
N ASP A 130 -7.97 24.29 13.95
CA ASP A 130 -8.90 24.63 15.02
C ASP A 130 -8.97 26.16 15.04
N PRO A 131 -10.02 26.81 14.49
CA PRO A 131 -10.18 28.27 14.50
C PRO A 131 -10.46 28.82 15.91
N SER A 132 -10.44 27.97 16.95
CA SER A 132 -10.84 28.29 18.33
C SER A 132 -9.67 28.54 19.30
N LEU A 133 -8.42 28.22 18.92
CA LEU A 133 -7.23 28.52 19.72
C LEU A 133 -6.31 29.51 19.00
N THR A 134 -6.58 30.80 19.16
CA THR A 134 -5.61 31.87 18.90
C THR A 134 -4.57 31.87 20.02
N VAL A 135 -3.62 30.93 19.98
CA VAL A 135 -2.38 31.05 20.75
C VAL A 135 -1.39 31.78 19.86
N ASP A 136 -1.00 33.00 20.25
CA ASP A 136 -0.01 33.89 19.61
C ASP A 136 1.32 33.19 19.29
N THR A 137 1.32 32.37 18.24
CA THR A 137 2.48 31.63 17.73
C THR A 137 2.41 31.57 16.21
N ASN A 138 2.20 32.72 15.56
CA ASN A 138 2.06 32.91 14.11
C ASN A 138 3.32 32.55 13.27
N SER A 139 4.26 31.79 13.82
CA SER A 139 5.48 31.34 13.12
C SER A 139 5.79 29.86 13.34
N ALA A 140 5.53 29.32 14.54
CA ALA A 140 5.79 27.92 14.87
C ALA A 140 4.68 26.96 14.40
N SER A 141 3.43 27.41 14.37
CA SER A 141 2.27 26.64 13.90
C SER A 141 2.25 26.50 12.37
N ASP A 142 2.62 27.57 11.66
CA ASP A 142 2.73 27.59 10.19
C ASP A 142 3.90 26.74 9.69
N MET A 143 5.04 26.74 10.37
CA MET A 143 6.17 25.86 10.05
C MET A 143 5.82 24.38 10.22
N LYS A 144 5.09 24.00 11.29
CA LYS A 144 4.66 22.60 11.51
C LYS A 144 3.65 22.15 10.46
N THR A 145 2.73 23.02 10.08
CA THR A 145 1.72 22.73 9.04
C THR A 145 2.39 22.58 7.68
N THR A 146 3.31 23.49 7.33
CA THR A 146 4.07 23.46 6.07
C THR A 146 4.94 22.20 5.94
N ASN A 147 5.62 21.78 7.01
CA ASN A 147 6.45 20.57 6.99
C ASN A 147 5.62 19.30 6.79
N ARG A 148 4.41 19.22 7.37
CA ARG A 148 3.52 18.06 7.19
C ARG A 148 2.95 17.99 5.78
N THR A 149 2.51 19.12 5.24
CA THR A 149 2.01 19.21 3.85
C THR A 149 3.09 18.85 2.85
N SER A 150 4.33 19.29 3.08
CA SER A 150 5.49 18.93 2.26
C SER A 150 5.79 17.42 2.33
N GLN A 151 5.81 16.82 3.52
CA GLN A 151 6.00 15.37 3.68
C GLN A 151 4.91 14.55 2.98
N ALA A 152 3.65 14.94 3.11
CA ALA A 152 2.54 14.28 2.42
C ALA A 152 2.64 14.43 0.89
N MET A 153 3.06 15.58 0.40
CA MET A 153 3.26 15.83 -1.04
C MET A 153 4.40 14.99 -1.61
N VAL A 154 5.54 14.89 -0.91
CA VAL A 154 6.66 14.02 -1.31
C VAL A 154 6.23 12.55 -1.31
N ALA A 155 5.49 12.12 -0.29
CA ALA A 155 4.93 10.76 -0.24
C ALA A 155 4.01 10.49 -1.45
N LEU A 156 3.09 11.41 -1.76
CA LEU A 156 2.17 11.27 -2.90
C LEU A 156 2.92 11.17 -4.23
N VAL A 157 3.88 12.06 -4.48
CA VAL A 157 4.69 12.05 -5.71
C VAL A 157 5.49 10.74 -5.81
N SER A 158 6.14 10.30 -4.73
CA SER A 158 6.91 9.06 -4.73
C SER A 158 6.05 7.82 -5.00
N ILE A 159 4.84 7.74 -4.43
CA ILE A 159 3.89 6.64 -4.68
C ILE A 159 3.51 6.57 -6.16
N VAL A 160 3.21 7.71 -6.78
CA VAL A 160 2.83 7.75 -8.20
C VAL A 160 4.00 7.34 -9.09
N VAL A 161 5.19 7.87 -8.84
CA VAL A 161 6.39 7.54 -9.64
C VAL A 161 6.76 6.07 -9.51
N VAL A 162 6.85 5.55 -8.28
CA VAL A 162 7.16 4.13 -8.03
C VAL A 162 6.07 3.23 -8.62
N GLY A 163 4.80 3.61 -8.46
CA GLY A 163 3.68 2.86 -9.02
C GLY A 163 3.74 2.74 -10.54
N LEU A 164 4.01 3.85 -11.24
CA LEU A 164 4.20 3.84 -12.69
C LEU A 164 5.39 2.97 -13.11
N ILE A 165 6.51 3.07 -12.41
CA ILE A 165 7.70 2.24 -12.69
C ILE A 165 7.35 0.75 -12.56
N LEU A 166 6.65 0.35 -11.49
CA LEU A 166 6.27 -1.05 -11.26
C LEU A 166 5.31 -1.57 -12.33
N VAL A 167 4.30 -0.79 -12.71
CA VAL A 167 3.33 -1.16 -13.76
C VAL A 167 4.03 -1.27 -15.12
N ILE A 168 4.87 -0.30 -15.48
CA ILE A 168 5.63 -0.33 -16.74
C ILE A 168 6.59 -1.52 -16.77
N PHE A 169 7.30 -1.77 -15.67
CA PHE A 169 8.20 -2.91 -15.55
C PHE A 169 7.45 -4.23 -15.76
N HIS A 170 6.32 -4.42 -15.08
CA HIS A 170 5.52 -5.64 -15.22
C HIS A 170 4.98 -5.81 -16.65
N HIS A 171 4.55 -4.72 -17.29
CA HIS A 171 4.14 -4.74 -18.69
C HIS A 171 5.27 -5.21 -19.63
N ARG A 172 6.52 -4.80 -19.36
CA ARG A 172 7.70 -5.21 -20.17
C ARG A 172 8.03 -6.69 -20.05
N ILE A 173 7.65 -7.36 -18.94
CA ILE A 173 7.82 -8.81 -18.78
C ILE A 173 6.83 -9.56 -19.70
N GLY A 174 5.71 -8.95 -20.06
CA GLY A 174 4.70 -9.54 -20.94
C GLY A 174 3.78 -10.53 -20.23
N CYS A 175 3.64 -10.40 -18.91
CA CYS A 175 2.75 -11.24 -18.09
C CYS A 175 1.28 -10.85 -18.16
N GLU A 176 0.96 -9.69 -18.75
CA GLU A 176 -0.40 -9.19 -18.88
C GLU A 176 -0.67 -8.57 -20.26
N SER A 177 -1.94 -8.62 -20.69
CA SER A 177 -2.40 -7.86 -21.83
C SER A 177 -2.57 -6.38 -21.45
N LEU A 178 -2.43 -5.47 -22.41
CA LEU A 178 -2.60 -4.04 -22.16
C LEU A 178 -3.99 -3.71 -21.57
N ILE A 179 -5.02 -4.38 -22.07
CA ILE A 179 -6.41 -4.20 -21.60
C ILE A 179 -6.56 -4.75 -20.18
N GLY A 180 -6.05 -5.96 -19.91
CA GLY A 180 -6.07 -6.57 -18.58
C GLY A 180 -5.35 -5.69 -17.55
N MET A 181 -4.19 -5.14 -17.92
CA MET A 181 -3.43 -4.21 -17.07
C MET A 181 -4.23 -2.94 -16.74
N ILE A 182 -4.83 -2.28 -17.73
CA ILE A 182 -5.64 -1.06 -17.50
C ILE A 182 -6.84 -1.37 -16.60
N LEU A 183 -7.55 -2.46 -16.90
CA LEU A 183 -8.73 -2.87 -16.14
C LEU A 183 -8.37 -3.20 -14.69
N THR A 184 -7.34 -4.02 -14.50
CA THR A 184 -6.84 -4.43 -13.18
C THR A 184 -6.38 -3.20 -12.38
N THR A 185 -5.59 -2.32 -13.00
CA THR A 185 -5.12 -1.09 -12.36
C THR A 185 -6.28 -0.23 -11.91
N ALA A 186 -7.28 -0.01 -12.77
CA ALA A 186 -8.44 0.80 -12.43
C ALA A 186 -9.25 0.19 -11.29
N VAL A 187 -9.62 -1.09 -11.41
CA VAL A 187 -10.50 -1.75 -10.42
C VAL A 187 -9.83 -1.90 -9.07
N PHE A 188 -8.57 -2.35 -9.02
CA PHE A 188 -7.89 -2.58 -7.75
C PHE A 188 -7.39 -1.30 -7.10
N SER A 189 -7.02 -0.26 -7.86
CA SER A 189 -6.74 1.06 -7.26
C SER A 189 -7.99 1.64 -6.60
N VAL A 190 -9.15 1.53 -7.27
CA VAL A 190 -10.45 1.92 -6.70
C VAL A 190 -10.82 1.02 -5.51
N GLY A 191 -10.52 -0.28 -5.58
CA GLY A 191 -10.66 -1.21 -4.47
C GLY A 191 -9.83 -0.80 -3.25
N GLY A 192 -8.60 -0.34 -3.45
CA GLY A 192 -7.74 0.22 -2.41
C GLY A 192 -8.36 1.46 -1.74
N TYR A 193 -8.93 2.36 -2.53
CA TYR A 193 -9.69 3.52 -2.04
C TYR A 193 -10.88 3.12 -1.17
N TYR A 194 -11.70 2.16 -1.63
CA TYR A 194 -12.87 1.71 -0.88
C TYR A 194 -12.48 0.95 0.39
N TRP A 195 -11.43 0.14 0.34
CA TRP A 195 -10.92 -0.54 1.53
C TRP A 195 -10.45 0.47 2.58
N TYR A 196 -9.68 1.47 2.16
CA TYR A 196 -9.28 2.57 3.04
C TYR A 196 -10.50 3.29 3.63
N SER A 197 -11.49 3.65 2.80
CA SER A 197 -12.69 4.38 3.22
C SER A 197 -13.55 3.59 4.19
N MET A 198 -13.62 2.26 4.01
CA MET A 198 -14.31 1.37 4.94
C MET A 198 -13.61 1.35 6.30
N LEU A 199 -12.28 1.20 6.31
CA LEU A 199 -11.49 1.19 7.54
C LEU A 199 -11.53 2.54 8.27
N SER A 200 -11.50 3.64 7.53
CA SER A 200 -11.54 4.99 8.11
C SER A 200 -12.90 5.28 8.76
N GLY A 201 -14.00 4.82 8.14
CA GLY A 201 -15.35 4.95 8.68
C GLY A 201 -15.58 4.17 9.97
N ILE A 202 -15.00 2.97 10.11
CA ILE A 202 -15.10 2.14 11.32
C ILE A 202 -14.14 2.64 12.42
N GLY A 203 -12.95 3.09 12.03
CA GLY A 203 -11.81 3.31 12.92
C GLY A 203 -11.41 4.75 13.20
N GLN A 204 -12.27 5.73 12.86
CA GLN A 204 -11.97 7.16 13.01
C GLN A 204 -10.62 7.57 12.37
N ASP A 205 -10.42 7.23 11.10
CA ASP A 205 -9.20 7.46 10.31
C ASP A 205 -7.90 6.78 10.83
N ARG A 206 -7.86 6.27 12.07
CA ARG A 206 -6.68 5.64 12.68
C ARG A 206 -6.42 4.22 12.20
N LEU A 207 -7.48 3.44 11.97
CA LEU A 207 -7.37 2.07 11.45
C LEU A 207 -6.99 2.02 9.97
N SER A 208 -7.12 3.12 9.24
CA SER A 208 -6.79 3.20 7.81
C SER A 208 -5.40 3.80 7.54
N ASP A 209 -4.79 4.47 8.52
CA ASP A 209 -3.56 5.22 8.31
C ASP A 209 -2.29 4.35 8.41
N LEU A 210 -1.71 4.00 7.27
CA LEU A 210 -0.50 3.18 7.19
C LEU A 210 0.77 4.00 7.51
N PHE A 211 0.75 5.31 7.28
CA PHE A 211 1.88 6.18 7.65
C PHE A 211 2.00 6.42 9.15
N GLY A 212 0.96 6.13 9.93
CA GLY A 212 0.92 6.33 11.37
C GLY A 212 1.01 7.80 11.78
N ILE A 213 0.73 8.73 10.87
CA ILE A 213 0.76 10.18 11.11
C ILE A 213 -0.53 10.63 11.80
N ALA A 214 -1.69 10.09 11.45
CA ALA A 214 -2.97 10.35 12.12
C ALA A 214 -2.95 9.91 13.58
N ASN A 215 -2.23 8.84 13.91
CA ASN A 215 -2.04 8.38 15.29
C ASN A 215 -1.21 9.34 16.15
N ARG A 216 -0.44 10.24 15.51
CA ARG A 216 0.33 11.31 16.19
C ARG A 216 -0.45 12.61 16.32
N LEU A 217 -1.62 12.72 15.69
CA LEU A 217 -2.50 13.87 15.82
C LEU A 217 -3.47 13.64 16.96
N LEU A 218 -3.48 14.57 17.92
CA LEU A 218 -4.52 14.60 18.93
C LEU A 218 -5.87 14.78 18.22
N PRO A 219 -6.89 13.97 18.56
CA PRO A 219 -8.21 14.19 18.03
C PRO A 219 -8.69 15.57 18.51
N PRO A 220 -9.45 16.36 17.72
CA PRO A 220 -9.90 17.69 18.13
C PRO A 220 -10.63 17.70 19.49
N ARG A 221 -11.30 16.59 19.83
CA ARG A 221 -11.97 16.39 21.14
C ARG A 221 -11.03 16.28 22.35
N ALA A 222 -9.74 16.01 22.13
CA ALA A 222 -8.73 16.00 23.19
C ALA A 222 -8.17 17.41 23.46
N ILE A 223 -8.49 18.41 22.62
CA ILE A 223 -8.08 19.80 22.81
C ILE A 223 -9.14 20.56 23.63
N THR A 224 -10.42 20.19 23.51
CA THR A 224 -11.51 20.76 24.35
C THR A 224 -11.37 20.40 25.83
N ASN A 225 -10.75 19.26 26.15
CA ASN A 225 -10.32 18.93 27.51
C ASN A 225 -8.85 19.33 27.63
N GLY A 226 -8.59 20.60 27.95
CA GLY A 226 -7.23 21.10 28.16
C GLY A 226 -6.42 20.20 29.12
N PRO A 227 -5.08 20.22 29.05
CA PRO A 227 -4.24 19.40 29.91
C PRO A 227 -4.58 19.70 31.38
N VAL A 228 -5.15 18.71 32.07
CA VAL A 228 -5.35 18.78 33.52
C VAL A 228 -3.98 18.52 34.14
N ALA A 229 -3.27 19.60 34.43
CA ALA A 229 -2.11 19.52 35.30
C ALA A 229 -2.62 19.30 36.72
N CYS A 230 -2.36 18.13 37.30
CA CYS A 230 -2.44 17.97 38.75
C CYS A 230 -1.31 18.80 39.34
N ILE A 231 -1.61 20.04 39.71
CA ILE A 231 -0.70 20.86 40.50
C ILE A 231 -0.85 20.35 41.94
N PRO A 232 0.22 19.90 42.62
CA PRO A 232 0.13 19.60 44.03
C PRO A 232 -0.36 20.85 44.77
N ASP A 233 -1.51 20.76 45.43
CA ASP A 233 -2.06 21.87 46.19
C ASP A 233 -1.13 22.12 47.39
N PRO A 234 -0.50 23.31 47.51
CA PRO A 234 0.32 23.63 48.68
C PRO A 234 -0.48 23.66 50.00
N ASN A 235 -1.81 23.56 49.96
CA ASN A 235 -2.68 23.53 51.13
C ASN A 235 -3.27 22.14 51.44
N GLU A 236 -3.02 21.10 50.64
CA GLU A 236 -3.26 19.73 51.09
C GLU A 236 -2.11 19.33 52.03
N ALA A 237 -2.27 19.68 53.31
CA ALA A 237 -1.49 19.09 54.37
C ALA A 237 -1.66 17.56 54.28
N CYS A 238 -0.54 16.85 54.07
CA CYS A 238 -0.49 15.41 54.29
C CYS A 238 -0.85 15.14 55.76
N ASP A 239 -2.12 14.86 56.03
CA ASP A 239 -2.53 14.25 57.30
C ASP A 239 -2.01 12.80 57.28
N ASN A 240 -1.04 12.55 58.17
CA ASN A 240 -0.51 11.22 58.48
C ASN A 240 -1.54 10.33 59.17
#